data_AF-A0A957AP02-F1
#
_entry.id   AF-A0A957AP02-F1
#
_cell.length_a   1.000
_cell.length_b   1.000
_cell.length_c   1.000
_cell.angle_alpha   90.00
_cell.angle_beta   90.00
_cell.angle_gamma   90.00
#
_symmetry.space_group_name_H-M   'P 1'
#
loop_
_entity.id
_entity.type
_entity.pdbx_description
1 polymer ?
#
loop_
_entity_poly.entity_id
_entity_poly.type
_entity_poly.pdbx_seq_one_letter_code
_entity_poly.pdbx_strand_id
1 'polypeptide(L)'
;MSLFRRLIGIIMILVGIVGLIIAGAGAYFAGQAIDAVGAGLNSTVTLLDDTVSTTTASLENVKATLGEASSTLTTVSGATRNMATTIFDTQPLLEQATTMTTDTLPASLDAVNTAIPNLAGIAATIDTTLTRLSNFSIDRSFGTGPLAVPISFDLGIDYAPEEPFDDAVLAIGESLVPVPDQLRALEGSLQTTVTNLGNIGTDIEALAANIDGINTTVEQFVPLIDQYIALLDQITGSLSNVRDQINANLGTIKWVATGLMLWFAVYQVMPIYIGYRMLADKVVEGNIEERLEEEREEMEERVKEAEERAEEAEEAAKDAADDARDAVS
;
A
#
# COMPACT_ATOMS: atom_id res chain seq x y z
N MET A 1 76.68 38.88 34.71
CA MET A 1 76.13 37.79 33.87
C MET A 1 75.07 36.93 34.56
N SER A 2 74.94 36.92 35.90
CA SER A 2 73.95 36.10 36.63
C SER A 2 72.48 36.56 36.50
N LEU A 3 72.22 37.86 36.39
CA LEU A 3 70.86 38.41 36.20
C LEU A 3 70.25 38.03 34.84
N PHE A 4 71.05 37.99 33.77
CA PHE A 4 70.59 37.66 32.43
C PHE A 4 70.17 36.19 32.30
N ARG A 5 70.92 35.26 32.92
CA ARG A 5 70.54 33.82 32.98
C ARG A 5 69.24 33.59 33.75
N ARG A 6 69.03 34.27 34.87
CA ARG A 6 67.77 34.17 35.64
C ARG A 6 66.58 34.72 34.87
N LEU A 7 66.74 35.83 34.15
CA LEU A 7 65.67 36.38 33.31
C LEU A 7 65.27 35.40 32.20
N ILE A 8 66.24 34.79 31.52
CA ILE A 8 66.00 33.77 30.50
C ILE A 8 65.30 32.54 31.10
N GLY A 9 65.73 32.09 32.29
CA GLY A 9 65.11 30.96 32.98
C GLY A 9 63.63 31.19 33.31
N ILE A 10 63.27 32.39 33.79
CA ILE A 10 61.87 32.76 34.07
C ILE A 10 61.05 32.78 32.77
N ILE A 11 61.59 33.38 31.69
CA ILE A 11 60.91 33.43 30.40
C ILE A 11 60.65 32.01 29.88
N MET A 12 61.62 31.09 29.98
CA MET A 12 61.48 29.70 29.55
C MET A 12 60.39 28.94 30.32
N ILE A 13 60.31 29.12 31.64
CA ILE A 13 59.23 28.52 32.46
C ILE A 13 57.87 29.07 32.04
N LEU A 14 57.75 30.39 31.88
CA LEU A 14 56.50 31.02 31.46
C LEU A 14 56.05 30.52 30.08
N VAL A 15 56.97 30.40 29.13
CA VAL A 15 56.69 29.85 27.80
C VAL A 15 56.19 28.41 27.91
N GLY A 16 56.83 27.57 28.73
CA GLY A 16 56.39 26.18 28.92
C GLY A 16 55.02 26.06 29.58
N ILE A 17 54.72 26.87 30.61
CA ILE A 17 53.39 26.90 31.25
C ILE A 17 52.31 27.35 30.27
N VAL A 18 52.56 28.42 29.52
CA VAL A 18 51.64 28.89 28.47
C VAL A 18 51.44 27.80 27.42
N GLY A 19 52.51 27.11 27.02
CA GLY A 19 52.44 25.97 26.11
C GLY A 19 51.56 24.83 26.64
N LEU A 20 51.67 24.49 27.93
CA LEU A 20 50.81 23.48 28.57
C LEU A 20 49.34 23.90 28.62
N ILE A 21 49.05 25.17 28.93
CA ILE A 21 47.67 25.70 28.91
C ILE A 21 47.09 25.63 27.50
N ILE A 22 47.87 26.03 26.48
CA ILE A 22 47.46 25.93 25.07
C ILE A 22 47.23 24.48 24.67
N ALA A 23 48.08 23.54 25.11
CA ALA A 23 47.91 22.12 24.83
C ALA A 23 46.60 21.57 25.42
N GLY A 24 46.32 21.89 26.69
CA GLY A 24 45.10 21.45 27.37
C GLY A 24 43.84 22.06 26.76
N ALA A 25 43.84 23.37 26.52
CA ALA A 25 42.73 24.06 25.85
C ALA A 25 42.54 23.53 24.42
N GLY A 26 43.64 23.30 23.69
CA GLY A 26 43.64 22.74 22.35
C GLY A 26 43.01 21.34 22.30
N ALA A 27 43.36 20.45 23.24
CA ALA A 27 42.76 19.14 23.36
C ALA A 27 41.25 19.22 23.66
N TYR A 28 40.84 20.11 24.58
CA TYR A 28 39.45 20.32 24.93
C TYR A 28 38.62 20.84 23.73
N PHE A 29 39.08 21.92 23.08
CA PHE A 29 38.39 22.50 21.94
C PHE A 29 38.39 21.58 20.71
N ALA A 30 39.48 20.85 20.45
CA ALA A 30 39.52 19.85 19.39
C ALA A 30 38.50 18.73 19.65
N GLY A 31 38.42 18.23 20.89
CA GLY A 31 37.41 17.24 21.28
C GLY A 31 35.99 17.75 21.04
N GLN A 32 35.68 18.96 21.52
CA GLN A 32 34.36 19.56 21.34
C GLN A 32 34.00 19.79 19.86
N ALA A 33 34.95 20.26 19.06
CA ALA A 33 34.74 20.48 17.62
C ALA A 33 34.47 19.17 16.87
N ILE A 34 35.21 18.11 17.18
CA ILE A 34 35.01 16.76 16.61
C ILE A 34 33.64 16.21 17.01
N ASP A 35 33.27 16.33 18.28
CA ASP A 35 31.98 15.84 18.78
C ASP A 35 30.81 16.61 18.12
N ALA A 36 30.95 17.93 17.93
CA ALA A 36 29.94 18.74 17.24
C ALA A 36 29.79 18.35 15.76
N VAL A 37 30.90 18.09 15.05
CA VAL A 37 30.86 17.59 13.66
C VAL A 37 30.22 16.21 13.61
N GLY A 38 30.55 15.31 14.54
CA GLY A 38 29.95 13.99 14.64
C GLY A 38 28.45 14.04 14.87
N ALA A 39 27.99 14.87 15.80
CA ALA A 39 26.56 15.07 16.05
C ALA A 39 25.83 15.63 14.83
N GLY A 40 26.43 16.59 14.12
CA GLY A 40 25.88 17.16 12.89
C GLY A 40 25.74 16.12 11.78
N LEU A 41 26.82 15.39 11.49
CA LEU A 41 26.83 14.33 10.48
C LEU A 41 25.84 13.21 10.81
N ASN A 42 25.80 12.78 12.07
CA ASN A 42 24.86 11.76 12.53
C ASN A 42 23.41 12.23 12.37
N SER A 43 23.12 13.50 12.66
CA SER A 43 21.78 14.08 12.46
C SER A 43 21.38 14.12 10.99
N THR A 44 22.32 14.46 10.09
CA THR A 44 22.07 14.42 8.64
C THR A 44 21.80 13.00 8.17
N VAL A 45 22.59 12.01 8.62
CA VAL A 45 22.36 10.61 8.26
C VAL A 45 21.02 10.12 8.80
N THR A 46 20.65 10.44 10.05
CA THR A 46 19.32 10.12 10.60
C THR A 46 18.20 10.74 9.77
N LEU A 47 18.31 12.03 9.39
CA LEU A 47 17.28 12.67 8.57
C LEU A 47 17.14 12.00 7.20
N LEU A 48 18.25 11.61 6.58
CA LEU A 48 18.24 10.88 5.30
C LEU A 48 17.62 9.49 5.47
N ASP A 49 17.95 8.78 6.54
CA ASP A 49 17.37 7.47 6.86
C ASP A 49 15.85 7.56 7.08
N ASP A 50 15.39 8.52 7.89
CA ASP A 50 13.97 8.80 8.12
C ASP A 50 13.24 9.17 6.81
N THR A 51 13.90 9.95 5.93
CA THR A 51 13.34 10.34 4.62
C THR A 51 13.22 9.13 3.70
N VAL A 52 14.24 8.28 3.63
CA VAL A 52 14.25 7.06 2.82
C VAL A 52 13.20 6.07 3.34
N SER A 53 13.13 5.87 4.65
CA SER A 53 12.14 5.03 5.32
C SER A 53 10.70 5.51 5.05
N THR A 54 10.44 6.82 5.21
CA THR A 54 9.13 7.43 4.91
C THR A 54 8.77 7.29 3.43
N THR A 55 9.75 7.45 2.53
CA THR A 55 9.54 7.27 1.09
C THR A 55 9.21 5.81 0.76
N THR A 56 9.92 4.87 1.37
CA THR A 56 9.68 3.42 1.24
C THR A 56 8.27 3.06 1.66
N ALA A 57 7.86 3.46 2.87
CA ALA A 57 6.49 3.24 3.36
C ALA A 57 5.43 3.90 2.46
N SER A 58 5.71 5.09 1.90
CA SER A 58 4.80 5.74 0.95
C SER A 58 4.65 4.94 -0.34
N LEU A 59 5.73 4.36 -0.86
CA LEU A 59 5.71 3.50 -2.05
C LEU A 59 5.02 2.17 -1.81
N GLU A 60 5.21 1.56 -0.64
CA GLU A 60 4.48 0.36 -0.24
C GLU A 60 2.96 0.62 -0.22
N ASN A 61 2.54 1.78 0.31
CA ASN A 61 1.14 2.21 0.25
C ASN A 61 0.65 2.40 -1.19
N VAL A 62 1.44 3.04 -2.05
CA VAL A 62 1.09 3.19 -3.48
C VAL A 62 0.95 1.82 -4.15
N LYS A 63 1.86 0.88 -3.88
CA LYS A 63 1.78 -0.49 -4.37
C LYS A 63 0.49 -1.18 -3.92
N ALA A 64 0.13 -1.05 -2.65
CA ALA A 64 -1.11 -1.61 -2.11
C ALA A 64 -2.35 -1.00 -2.79
N THR A 65 -2.39 0.33 -2.95
CA THR A 65 -3.49 1.01 -3.66
C THR A 65 -3.59 0.59 -5.12
N LEU A 66 -2.46 0.41 -5.83
CA LEU A 66 -2.47 -0.11 -7.20
C LEU A 66 -2.97 -1.56 -7.26
N GLY A 67 -2.62 -2.40 -6.29
CA GLY A 67 -3.16 -3.75 -6.17
C GLY A 67 -4.68 -3.77 -5.95
N GLU A 68 -5.20 -2.90 -5.08
CA GLU A 68 -6.64 -2.73 -4.87
C GLU A 68 -7.37 -2.20 -6.12
N ALA A 69 -6.76 -1.21 -6.81
CA ALA A 69 -7.28 -0.70 -8.07
C ALA A 69 -7.34 -1.80 -9.13
N SER A 70 -6.30 -2.64 -9.24
CA SER A 70 -6.27 -3.79 -10.14
C SER A 70 -7.38 -4.81 -9.86
N SER A 71 -7.59 -5.17 -8.59
CA SER A 71 -8.69 -6.04 -8.16
C SER A 71 -10.06 -5.44 -8.49
N THR A 72 -10.21 -4.13 -8.31
CA THR A 72 -11.44 -3.41 -8.65
C THR A 72 -11.70 -3.42 -10.15
N LEU A 73 -10.68 -3.10 -10.96
CA LEU A 73 -10.77 -3.14 -12.43
C LEU A 73 -11.13 -4.54 -12.94
N THR A 74 -10.54 -5.59 -12.37
CA THR A 74 -10.89 -6.98 -12.68
C THR A 74 -12.37 -7.27 -12.39
N THR A 75 -12.87 -6.79 -11.25
CA THR A 75 -14.29 -6.95 -10.87
C THR A 75 -15.21 -6.20 -11.82
N VAL A 76 -14.88 -4.95 -12.16
CA VAL A 76 -15.66 -4.14 -13.10
C VAL A 76 -15.64 -4.79 -14.48
N SER A 77 -14.49 -5.22 -14.99
CA SER A 77 -14.37 -5.94 -16.26
C SER A 77 -15.25 -7.19 -16.30
N GLY A 78 -15.24 -8.00 -15.24
CA GLY A 78 -16.12 -9.17 -15.10
C GLY A 78 -17.60 -8.79 -15.11
N ALA A 79 -18.00 -7.75 -14.37
CA ALA A 79 -19.38 -7.27 -14.37
C ALA A 79 -19.82 -6.75 -15.75
N THR A 80 -18.94 -6.01 -16.45
CA THR A 80 -19.16 -5.51 -17.80
C THR A 80 -19.33 -6.66 -18.79
N ARG A 81 -18.50 -7.71 -18.74
CA ARG A 81 -18.67 -8.91 -19.58
C ARG A 81 -19.99 -9.65 -19.32
N ASN A 82 -20.38 -9.78 -18.05
CA ASN A 82 -21.65 -10.39 -17.69
C ASN A 82 -22.84 -9.58 -18.22
N MET A 83 -22.72 -8.25 -18.22
CA MET A 83 -23.72 -7.36 -18.81
C MET A 83 -23.80 -7.54 -20.33
N ALA A 84 -22.66 -7.59 -21.04
CA ALA A 84 -22.63 -7.86 -22.48
C ALA A 84 -23.30 -9.22 -22.79
N THR A 85 -22.95 -10.26 -22.03
CA THR A 85 -23.53 -11.60 -22.17
C THR A 85 -25.04 -11.57 -21.95
N THR A 86 -25.52 -10.90 -20.90
CA THR A 86 -26.96 -10.74 -20.64
C THR A 86 -27.66 -10.05 -21.81
N ILE A 87 -27.05 -9.02 -22.40
CA ILE A 87 -27.61 -8.31 -23.55
C ILE A 87 -27.67 -9.23 -24.77
N PHE A 88 -26.60 -9.98 -25.07
CA PHE A 88 -26.60 -10.96 -26.16
C PHE A 88 -27.65 -12.06 -25.92
N ASP A 89 -27.80 -12.56 -24.70
CA ASP A 89 -28.80 -13.57 -24.33
C ASP A 89 -30.25 -13.04 -24.44
N THR A 90 -30.46 -11.72 -24.30
CA THR A 90 -31.78 -11.12 -24.49
C THR A 90 -32.18 -10.91 -25.95
N GLN A 91 -31.23 -10.92 -26.90
CA GLN A 91 -31.54 -10.73 -28.32
C GLN A 91 -32.46 -11.82 -28.88
N PRO A 92 -32.17 -13.13 -28.71
CA PRO A 92 -33.07 -14.18 -29.18
C PRO A 92 -34.47 -14.11 -28.57
N LEU A 93 -34.58 -13.68 -27.31
CA LEU A 93 -35.87 -13.51 -26.64
C LEU A 93 -36.67 -12.37 -27.26
N LEU A 94 -36.01 -11.25 -27.59
CA LEU A 94 -36.64 -10.13 -28.27
C LEU A 94 -36.97 -10.45 -29.73
N GLU A 95 -36.14 -11.19 -30.44
CA GLU A 95 -36.44 -11.70 -31.78
C GLU A 95 -37.69 -12.58 -31.75
N GLN A 96 -37.78 -13.51 -30.80
CA GLN A 96 -38.95 -14.35 -30.62
C GLN A 96 -40.21 -13.55 -30.24
N ALA A 97 -40.07 -12.57 -29.34
CA ALA A 97 -41.16 -11.67 -29.00
C ALA A 97 -41.60 -10.86 -30.22
N THR A 98 -40.65 -10.40 -31.04
CA THR A 98 -40.90 -9.69 -32.30
C THR A 98 -41.70 -10.56 -33.23
N THR A 99 -41.23 -11.78 -33.55
CA THR A 99 -41.98 -12.73 -34.39
C THR A 99 -43.38 -13.00 -33.85
N MET A 100 -43.52 -13.19 -32.54
CA MET A 100 -44.84 -13.44 -31.95
C MET A 100 -45.78 -12.24 -32.09
N THR A 101 -45.26 -11.02 -31.91
CA THR A 101 -46.02 -9.77 -32.01
C THR A 101 -46.31 -9.36 -33.45
N THR A 102 -45.38 -9.54 -34.38
CA THR A 102 -45.48 -8.98 -35.74
C THR A 102 -45.95 -9.99 -36.78
N ASP A 103 -45.87 -11.29 -36.48
CA ASP A 103 -46.26 -12.35 -37.41
C ASP A 103 -47.35 -13.25 -36.81
N THR A 104 -47.04 -13.97 -35.71
CA THR A 104 -47.95 -14.99 -35.15
C THR A 104 -49.29 -14.43 -34.68
N LEU A 105 -49.28 -13.34 -33.89
CA LEU A 105 -50.50 -12.71 -33.39
C LEU A 105 -51.33 -12.08 -34.52
N PRO A 106 -50.75 -11.26 -35.43
CA PRO A 106 -51.45 -10.74 -36.61
C PRO A 106 -52.06 -11.83 -37.48
N ALA A 107 -51.32 -12.90 -37.78
CA ALA A 107 -51.84 -14.02 -38.57
C ALA A 107 -53.02 -14.72 -37.88
N SER A 108 -52.97 -14.86 -36.56
CA SER A 108 -54.09 -15.42 -35.79
C SER A 108 -55.33 -14.50 -35.82
N LEU A 109 -55.13 -13.19 -35.72
CA LEU A 109 -56.20 -12.20 -35.81
C LEU A 109 -56.79 -12.11 -37.22
N ASP A 110 -55.97 -12.21 -38.27
CA ASP A 110 -56.43 -12.29 -39.66
C ASP A 110 -57.32 -13.51 -39.90
N ALA A 111 -56.94 -14.66 -39.31
CA ALA A 111 -57.76 -15.88 -39.35
C ALA A 111 -59.10 -15.70 -38.62
N VAL A 112 -59.11 -15.02 -37.47
CA VAL A 112 -60.35 -14.65 -36.76
C VAL A 112 -61.21 -13.73 -37.63
N ASN A 113 -60.62 -12.66 -38.19
CA ASN A 113 -61.31 -11.70 -39.05
C ASN A 113 -61.92 -12.38 -40.29
N THR A 114 -61.23 -13.37 -40.86
CA THR A 114 -61.74 -14.19 -41.97
C THR A 114 -62.93 -15.08 -41.56
N ALA A 115 -62.98 -15.51 -40.30
CA ALA A 115 -64.06 -16.35 -39.78
C ALA A 115 -65.31 -15.54 -39.38
N ILE A 116 -65.18 -14.24 -39.07
CA ILE A 116 -66.28 -13.40 -38.57
C ILE A 116 -67.48 -13.32 -39.52
N PRO A 117 -67.33 -13.13 -40.84
CA PRO A 117 -68.48 -13.12 -41.75
C PRO A 117 -69.31 -14.41 -41.71
N ASN A 118 -68.68 -15.57 -41.51
CA ASN A 118 -69.38 -16.84 -41.35
C ASN A 118 -70.12 -16.90 -40.00
N LEU A 119 -69.50 -16.40 -38.93
CA LEU A 119 -70.14 -16.30 -37.61
C LEU A 119 -71.33 -15.34 -37.62
N ALA A 120 -71.21 -14.19 -38.29
CA ALA A 120 -72.30 -13.25 -38.51
C ALA A 120 -73.44 -13.90 -39.30
N GLY A 121 -73.14 -14.69 -40.34
CA GLY A 121 -74.17 -15.45 -41.07
C GLY A 121 -74.91 -16.48 -40.21
N ILE A 122 -74.21 -17.14 -39.27
CA ILE A 122 -74.83 -18.03 -38.28
C ILE A 122 -75.68 -17.22 -37.30
N ALA A 123 -75.18 -16.09 -36.81
CA ALA A 123 -75.92 -15.18 -35.93
C ALA A 123 -77.22 -14.65 -36.58
N ALA A 124 -77.16 -14.25 -37.86
CA ALA A 124 -78.32 -13.82 -38.63
C ALA A 124 -79.38 -14.93 -38.77
N THR A 125 -78.92 -16.18 -38.86
CA THR A 125 -79.80 -17.36 -38.88
C THR A 125 -80.49 -17.57 -37.53
N ILE A 126 -79.76 -17.36 -36.43
CA ILE A 126 -80.31 -17.40 -35.06
C ILE A 126 -81.35 -16.29 -34.89
N ASP A 127 -81.03 -15.05 -35.28
CA ASP A 127 -81.95 -13.91 -35.22
C ASP A 127 -83.22 -14.17 -36.01
N THR A 128 -83.08 -14.60 -37.26
CA THR A 128 -84.24 -14.96 -38.11
C THR A 128 -85.10 -16.04 -37.45
N THR A 129 -84.47 -17.02 -36.77
CA THR A 129 -85.19 -18.09 -36.08
C THR A 129 -85.93 -17.56 -34.85
N LEU A 130 -85.26 -16.79 -34.01
CA LEU A 130 -85.84 -16.20 -32.80
C LEU A 130 -86.96 -15.20 -33.14
N THR A 131 -86.81 -14.37 -34.18
CA THR A 131 -87.86 -13.48 -34.68
C THR A 131 -89.05 -14.28 -35.22
N ARG A 132 -88.84 -15.39 -35.94
CA ARG A 132 -89.94 -16.24 -36.43
C ARG A 132 -90.67 -16.94 -35.29
N LEU A 133 -89.94 -17.40 -34.27
CA LEU A 133 -90.51 -18.01 -33.08
C LEU A 133 -91.27 -16.98 -32.23
N SER A 134 -90.77 -15.76 -32.12
CA SER A 134 -91.45 -14.65 -31.43
C SER A 134 -92.74 -14.23 -32.14
N ASN A 135 -92.74 -14.21 -33.48
CA ASN A 135 -93.92 -13.91 -34.29
C ASN A 135 -94.88 -15.10 -34.47
N PHE A 136 -94.60 -16.27 -33.87
CA PHE A 136 -95.50 -17.41 -33.96
C PHE A 136 -96.70 -17.20 -33.03
N SER A 137 -97.84 -16.84 -33.62
CA SER A 137 -99.15 -16.89 -32.95
C SER A 137 -100.12 -17.76 -33.74
N ILE A 138 -100.93 -18.54 -33.02
CA ILE A 138 -102.07 -19.24 -33.57
C ILE A 138 -103.32 -18.55 -33.04
N ASP A 139 -103.94 -17.74 -33.88
CA ASP A 139 -105.24 -17.14 -33.62
C ASP A 139 -106.31 -17.91 -34.39
N ARG A 140 -107.04 -18.78 -33.69
CA ARG A 140 -108.16 -19.54 -34.27
C ARG A 140 -109.42 -19.31 -33.47
N SER A 141 -110.47 -18.94 -34.18
CA SER A 141 -111.81 -18.88 -33.62
C SER A 141 -112.54 -20.19 -33.93
N PHE A 142 -113.03 -20.88 -32.90
CA PHE A 142 -113.80 -22.11 -33.05
C PHE A 142 -115.29 -21.79 -32.90
N GLY A 143 -116.08 -22.03 -33.96
CA GLY A 143 -117.53 -21.76 -34.04
C GLY A 143 -117.93 -20.77 -35.14
N THR A 144 -119.21 -20.73 -35.51
CA THR A 144 -119.78 -19.76 -36.48
C THR A 144 -120.96 -19.01 -35.86
N GLY A 145 -120.93 -17.68 -35.89
CA GLY A 145 -121.96 -16.81 -35.28
C GLY A 145 -121.56 -16.27 -33.89
N PRO A 146 -122.51 -15.72 -33.09
CA PRO A 146 -122.22 -14.94 -31.87
C PRO A 146 -121.62 -15.73 -30.68
N LEU A 147 -121.30 -17.02 -30.85
CA LEU A 147 -120.73 -17.91 -29.83
C LEU A 147 -119.31 -18.38 -30.17
N ALA A 148 -118.63 -17.69 -31.09
CA ALA A 148 -117.28 -18.06 -31.49
C ALA A 148 -116.29 -17.83 -30.33
N VAL A 149 -115.57 -18.88 -29.93
CA VAL A 149 -114.56 -18.79 -28.85
C VAL A 149 -113.20 -18.50 -29.49
N PRO A 150 -112.55 -17.36 -29.17
CA PRO A 150 -111.20 -17.09 -29.63
C PRO A 150 -110.19 -17.92 -28.81
N ILE A 151 -109.34 -18.67 -29.51
CA ILE A 151 -108.17 -19.33 -28.94
C ILE A 151 -106.95 -18.68 -29.58
N SER A 152 -106.16 -17.99 -28.74
CA SER A 152 -104.86 -17.43 -29.10
C SER A 152 -103.77 -18.20 -28.34
N PHE A 153 -102.80 -18.74 -29.07
CA PHE A 153 -101.62 -19.40 -28.50
C PHE A 153 -100.36 -18.78 -29.10
N ASP A 154 -99.45 -18.34 -28.25
CA ASP A 154 -98.09 -17.94 -28.62
C ASP A 154 -97.05 -18.78 -27.87
N LEU A 155 -95.77 -18.62 -28.22
CA LEU A 155 -94.66 -19.32 -27.56
C LEU A 155 -94.11 -18.59 -26.33
N GLY A 156 -94.65 -17.41 -25.98
CA GLY A 156 -94.12 -16.56 -24.91
C GLY A 156 -92.69 -16.03 -25.12
N ILE A 157 -92.16 -16.08 -26.36
CA ILE A 157 -90.83 -15.58 -26.70
C ILE A 157 -90.96 -14.13 -27.16
N ASP A 158 -90.40 -13.20 -26.40
CA ASP A 158 -90.28 -11.80 -26.78
C ASP A 158 -88.85 -11.55 -27.28
N TYR A 159 -88.68 -11.50 -28.60
CA TYR A 159 -87.39 -11.26 -29.24
C TYR A 159 -87.39 -9.91 -29.97
N ALA A 160 -86.93 -8.88 -29.26
CA ALA A 160 -86.75 -7.53 -29.78
C ALA A 160 -85.38 -6.99 -29.34
N PRO A 161 -84.28 -7.51 -29.91
CA PRO A 161 -82.95 -7.05 -29.54
C PRO A 161 -82.76 -5.57 -29.92
N GLU A 162 -82.00 -4.83 -29.10
CA GLU A 162 -81.63 -3.44 -29.42
C GLU A 162 -80.70 -3.36 -30.64
N GLU A 163 -79.81 -4.34 -30.78
CA GLU A 163 -78.93 -4.56 -31.92
C GLU A 163 -78.99 -6.04 -32.32
N PRO A 164 -79.23 -6.37 -33.60
CA PRO A 164 -79.15 -7.74 -34.10
C PRO A 164 -77.82 -8.42 -33.75
N PHE A 165 -77.85 -9.73 -33.48
CA PHE A 165 -76.66 -10.46 -33.04
C PHE A 165 -75.60 -10.53 -34.15
N ASP A 166 -76.01 -10.59 -35.40
CA ASP A 166 -75.09 -10.51 -36.54
C ASP A 166 -74.40 -9.15 -36.65
N ASP A 167 -75.12 -8.05 -36.45
CA ASP A 167 -74.56 -6.70 -36.42
C ASP A 167 -73.50 -6.56 -35.31
N ALA A 168 -73.78 -7.05 -34.10
CA ALA A 168 -72.83 -7.04 -32.99
C ALA A 168 -71.56 -7.87 -33.31
N VAL A 169 -71.69 -9.02 -33.98
CA VAL A 169 -70.54 -9.85 -34.40
C VAL A 169 -69.72 -9.16 -35.49
N LEU A 170 -70.37 -8.49 -36.44
CA LEU A 170 -69.69 -7.72 -37.48
C LEU A 170 -68.94 -6.51 -36.90
N ALA A 171 -69.56 -5.79 -35.96
CA ALA A 171 -68.93 -4.65 -35.28
C ALA A 171 -67.64 -5.06 -34.54
N ILE A 172 -67.64 -6.24 -33.90
CA ILE A 172 -66.42 -6.81 -33.31
C ILE A 172 -65.36 -7.04 -34.38
N GLY A 173 -65.74 -7.63 -35.53
CA GLY A 173 -64.81 -7.83 -36.64
C GLY A 173 -64.19 -6.55 -37.15
N GLU A 174 -65.02 -5.54 -37.42
CA GLU A 174 -64.55 -4.22 -37.85
C GLU A 174 -63.58 -3.59 -36.85
N SER A 175 -63.82 -3.75 -35.54
CA SER A 175 -62.90 -3.25 -34.51
C SER A 175 -61.54 -3.95 -34.48
N LEU A 176 -61.48 -5.21 -34.93
CA LEU A 176 -60.26 -6.02 -34.97
C LEU A 176 -59.46 -5.83 -36.27
N VAL A 177 -60.09 -5.38 -37.36
CA VAL A 177 -59.43 -5.14 -38.66
C VAL A 177 -58.11 -4.35 -38.57
N PRO A 178 -58.00 -3.23 -37.84
CA PRO A 178 -56.76 -2.45 -37.83
C PRO A 178 -55.67 -3.03 -36.92
N VAL A 179 -55.98 -3.97 -36.02
CA VAL A 179 -55.04 -4.46 -35.00
C VAL A 179 -53.86 -5.23 -35.61
N PRO A 180 -54.05 -6.19 -36.54
CA PRO A 180 -52.96 -6.88 -37.23
C PRO A 180 -51.95 -5.92 -37.87
N ASP A 181 -52.42 -4.87 -38.53
CA ASP A 181 -51.57 -3.89 -39.21
C ASP A 181 -50.77 -3.04 -38.21
N GLN A 182 -51.39 -2.63 -37.10
CA GLN A 182 -50.69 -1.92 -36.03
C GLN A 182 -49.58 -2.77 -35.41
N LEU A 183 -49.85 -4.06 -35.20
CA LEU A 183 -48.88 -5.02 -34.68
C LEU A 183 -47.72 -5.24 -35.66
N ARG A 184 -47.99 -5.37 -36.96
CA ARG A 184 -46.96 -5.44 -38.01
C ARG A 184 -46.13 -4.17 -38.09
N ALA A 185 -46.75 -2.99 -37.92
CA ALA A 185 -46.04 -1.72 -37.93
C ALA A 185 -44.99 -1.59 -36.80
N LEU A 186 -45.10 -2.38 -35.72
CA LEU A 186 -44.10 -2.42 -34.66
C LEU A 186 -42.80 -3.11 -35.08
N GLU A 187 -42.79 -3.92 -36.15
CA GLU A 187 -41.65 -4.70 -36.61
C GLU A 187 -40.38 -3.85 -36.76
N GLY A 188 -40.48 -2.72 -37.47
CA GLY A 188 -39.34 -1.83 -37.66
C GLY A 188 -38.77 -1.27 -36.34
N SER A 189 -39.63 -0.97 -35.38
CA SER A 189 -39.22 -0.46 -34.05
C SER A 189 -38.56 -1.56 -33.21
N LEU A 190 -39.12 -2.77 -33.23
CA LEU A 190 -38.59 -3.91 -32.51
C LEU A 190 -37.25 -4.38 -33.10
N GLN A 191 -37.13 -4.43 -34.43
CA GLN A 191 -35.88 -4.80 -35.09
C GLN A 191 -34.78 -3.75 -34.88
N THR A 192 -35.13 -2.48 -34.84
CA THR A 192 -34.22 -1.40 -34.42
C THR A 192 -33.77 -1.61 -32.97
N THR A 193 -34.67 -2.01 -32.09
CA THR A 193 -34.34 -2.30 -30.68
C THR A 193 -33.37 -3.46 -30.55
N VAL A 194 -33.59 -4.57 -31.27
CA VAL A 194 -32.67 -5.72 -31.33
C VAL A 194 -31.29 -5.29 -31.83
N THR A 195 -31.24 -4.52 -32.92
CA THR A 195 -29.98 -4.01 -33.49
C THR A 195 -29.24 -3.11 -32.49
N ASN A 196 -29.95 -2.20 -31.83
CA ASN A 196 -29.37 -1.30 -30.84
C ASN A 196 -28.81 -2.07 -29.64
N LEU A 197 -29.51 -3.11 -29.17
CA LEU A 197 -28.99 -3.98 -28.11
C LEU A 197 -27.74 -4.75 -28.57
N GLY A 198 -27.67 -5.20 -29.83
CA GLY A 198 -26.45 -5.76 -30.42
C GLY A 198 -25.26 -4.81 -30.38
N ASN A 199 -25.49 -3.56 -30.77
CA ASN A 199 -24.45 -2.53 -30.72
C ASN A 199 -24.01 -2.26 -29.27
N ILE A 200 -24.95 -2.11 -28.34
CA ILE A 200 -24.65 -1.91 -26.91
C ILE A 200 -23.86 -3.10 -26.34
N GLY A 201 -24.22 -4.34 -26.67
CA GLY A 201 -23.48 -5.53 -26.24
C GLY A 201 -22.03 -5.50 -26.71
N THR A 202 -21.81 -5.12 -27.97
CA THR A 202 -20.47 -4.99 -28.58
C THR A 202 -19.66 -3.86 -27.91
N ASP A 203 -20.28 -2.71 -27.66
CA ASP A 203 -19.63 -1.57 -27.01
C ASP A 203 -19.22 -1.90 -25.56
N ILE A 204 -20.06 -2.64 -24.84
CA ILE A 204 -19.77 -3.11 -23.49
C ILE A 204 -18.63 -4.13 -23.49
N GLU A 205 -18.56 -5.02 -24.47
CA GLU A 205 -17.43 -5.95 -24.62
C GLU A 205 -16.11 -5.21 -24.90
N ALA A 206 -16.15 -4.20 -25.77
CA ALA A 206 -15.00 -3.33 -26.02
C ALA A 206 -14.58 -2.55 -24.76
N LEU A 207 -15.54 -2.08 -23.96
CA LEU A 207 -15.26 -1.45 -22.67
C LEU A 207 -14.56 -2.40 -21.70
N ALA A 208 -15.02 -3.66 -21.60
CA ALA A 208 -14.36 -4.67 -20.76
C ALA A 208 -12.91 -4.92 -21.20
N ALA A 209 -12.67 -5.02 -22.51
CA ALA A 209 -11.32 -5.18 -23.07
C ALA A 209 -10.42 -3.97 -22.75
N ASN A 210 -10.96 -2.75 -22.83
CA ASN A 210 -10.24 -1.54 -22.44
C ASN A 210 -9.88 -1.53 -20.94
N ILE A 211 -10.81 -1.96 -20.08
CA ILE A 211 -10.58 -2.07 -18.63
C ILE A 211 -9.46 -3.08 -18.34
N ASP A 212 -9.43 -4.23 -19.04
CA ASP A 212 -8.35 -5.21 -18.92
C ASP A 212 -6.99 -4.64 -19.37
N GLY A 213 -6.99 -3.83 -20.43
CA GLY A 213 -5.78 -3.13 -20.88
C GLY A 213 -5.25 -2.14 -19.83
N ILE A 214 -6.15 -1.40 -19.18
CA ILE A 214 -5.79 -0.52 -18.05
C ILE A 214 -5.27 -1.35 -16.88
N ASN A 215 -5.94 -2.46 -16.52
CA ASN A 215 -5.49 -3.34 -15.45
C ASN A 215 -4.08 -3.89 -15.70
N THR A 216 -3.82 -4.34 -16.92
CA THR A 216 -2.48 -4.80 -17.35
C THR A 216 -1.43 -3.70 -17.18
N THR A 217 -1.78 -2.46 -17.52
CA THR A 217 -0.88 -1.31 -17.35
C THR A 217 -0.60 -1.03 -15.87
N VAL A 218 -1.63 -1.10 -15.01
CA VAL A 218 -1.49 -0.96 -13.55
C VAL A 218 -0.58 -2.06 -12.97
N GLU A 219 -0.77 -3.31 -13.38
CA GLU A 219 0.06 -4.45 -12.95
C GLU A 219 1.53 -4.28 -13.35
N GLN A 220 1.82 -3.64 -14.49
CA GLN A 220 3.19 -3.33 -14.93
C GLN A 220 3.90 -2.29 -14.06
N PHE A 221 3.17 -1.44 -13.33
CA PHE A 221 3.78 -0.47 -12.40
C PHE A 221 4.26 -1.10 -11.10
N VAL A 222 3.61 -2.18 -10.64
CA VAL A 222 3.99 -2.89 -9.40
C VAL A 222 5.46 -3.31 -9.37
N PRO A 223 6.02 -3.99 -10.39
CA PRO A 223 7.43 -4.38 -10.37
C PRO A 223 8.39 -3.18 -10.45
N LEU A 224 7.97 -2.04 -11.01
CA LEU A 224 8.78 -0.81 -11.01
C LEU A 224 8.87 -0.22 -9.60
N ILE A 225 7.77 -0.24 -8.85
CA ILE A 225 7.75 0.18 -7.45
C ILE A 225 8.61 -0.76 -6.60
N ASP A 226 8.53 -2.06 -6.82
CA ASP A 226 9.37 -3.05 -6.11
C ASP A 226 10.86 -2.81 -6.34
N GLN A 227 11.26 -2.49 -7.58
CA GLN A 227 12.65 -2.11 -7.89
C GLN A 227 13.07 -0.83 -7.16
N TYR A 228 12.17 0.16 -7.07
CA TYR A 228 12.46 1.42 -6.40
C TYR A 228 12.56 1.26 -4.88
N ILE A 229 11.70 0.43 -4.27
CA ILE A 229 11.79 0.05 -2.85
C ILE A 229 13.14 -0.64 -2.57
N ALA A 230 13.53 -1.62 -3.40
CA ALA A 230 14.81 -2.32 -3.23
C ALA A 230 16.03 -1.37 -3.33
N LEU A 231 15.95 -0.34 -4.19
CA LEU A 231 16.98 0.71 -4.28
C LEU A 231 17.03 1.55 -2.99
N LEU A 232 15.88 1.90 -2.42
CA LEU A 232 15.81 2.64 -1.16
C LEU A 232 16.38 1.82 0.00
N ASP A 233 16.10 0.53 0.07
CA ASP A 233 16.71 -0.38 1.06
C ASP A 233 18.24 -0.41 0.95
N GLN A 234 18.77 -0.43 -0.28
CA GLN A 234 20.21 -0.35 -0.52
C GLN A 234 20.81 0.99 -0.05
N ILE A 235 20.07 2.09 -0.23
CA ILE A 235 20.47 3.42 0.26
C ILE A 235 20.50 3.44 1.79
N THR A 236 19.47 2.92 2.46
CA THR A 236 19.45 2.79 3.94
C THR A 236 20.63 1.97 4.44
N GLY A 237 20.91 0.81 3.82
CA GLY A 237 22.10 0.02 4.16
C GLY A 237 23.42 0.80 3.98
N SER A 238 23.51 1.61 2.92
CA SER A 238 24.67 2.47 2.67
C SER A 238 24.79 3.60 3.70
N LEU A 239 23.68 4.22 4.11
CA LEU A 239 23.65 5.26 5.14
C LEU A 239 24.09 4.71 6.50
N SER A 240 23.67 3.49 6.86
CA SER A 240 24.14 2.81 8.08
C SER A 240 25.65 2.61 8.06
N ASN A 241 26.20 2.11 6.95
CA ASN A 241 27.64 1.92 6.81
C ASN A 241 28.42 3.24 6.88
N VAL A 242 27.90 4.31 6.26
CA VAL A 242 28.49 5.65 6.32
C VAL A 242 28.48 6.18 7.76
N ARG A 243 27.38 6.00 8.50
CA ARG A 243 27.28 6.38 9.92
C ARG A 243 28.35 5.69 10.75
N ASP A 244 28.49 4.38 10.60
CA ASP A 244 29.46 3.58 11.36
C ASP A 244 30.89 4.00 11.02
N GLN A 245 31.17 4.24 9.74
CA GLN A 245 32.47 4.72 9.28
C GLN A 245 32.79 6.14 9.78
N ILE A 246 31.82 7.05 9.79
CA ILE A 246 31.98 8.40 10.36
C ILE A 246 32.32 8.30 11.85
N ASN A 247 31.58 7.50 12.61
CA ASN A 247 31.81 7.34 14.05
C ASN A 247 33.19 6.72 14.35
N ALA A 248 33.60 5.71 13.59
CA ALA A 248 34.93 5.10 13.72
C ALA A 248 36.07 6.07 13.36
N ASN A 249 35.91 6.83 12.27
CA ASN A 249 36.91 7.80 11.82
C ASN A 249 37.03 8.99 12.77
N LEU A 250 35.91 9.53 13.27
CA LEU A 250 35.93 10.63 14.25
C LEU A 250 36.55 10.18 15.57
N GLY A 251 36.28 8.94 16.01
CA GLY A 251 36.95 8.35 17.17
C GLY A 251 38.47 8.28 16.98
N THR A 252 38.91 7.84 15.80
CA THR A 252 40.35 7.79 15.45
C THR A 252 40.97 9.19 15.42
N ILE A 253 40.31 10.17 14.79
CA ILE A 253 40.78 11.56 14.75
C ILE A 253 40.87 12.16 16.15
N LYS A 254 39.90 11.89 17.03
CA LYS A 254 39.90 12.34 18.42
C LYS A 254 41.10 11.80 19.18
N TRP A 255 41.41 10.51 19.03
CA TRP A 255 42.59 9.89 19.62
C TRP A 255 43.90 10.50 19.08
N VAL A 256 44.01 10.70 17.77
CA VAL A 256 45.19 11.33 17.16
C VAL A 256 45.36 12.77 17.64
N ALA A 257 44.29 13.57 17.66
CA ALA A 257 44.33 14.95 18.14
C ALA A 257 44.75 15.03 19.61
N THR A 258 44.20 14.14 20.46
CA THR A 258 44.56 14.06 21.89
C THR A 258 46.02 13.65 22.06
N GLY A 259 46.48 12.64 21.30
CA GLY A 259 47.86 12.17 21.31
C GLY A 259 48.84 13.26 20.87
N LEU A 260 48.52 14.03 19.82
CA LEU A 260 49.33 15.16 19.37
C LEU A 260 49.40 16.28 20.42
N MET A 261 48.30 16.59 21.08
CA MET A 261 48.29 17.60 22.16
C MET A 261 49.08 17.14 23.38
N LEU A 262 49.00 15.85 23.73
CA LEU A 262 49.80 15.26 24.81
C LEU A 262 51.29 15.27 24.45
N TRP A 263 51.64 14.90 23.22
CA TRP A 263 53.01 15.00 22.70
C TRP A 263 53.54 16.43 22.80
N PHE A 264 52.74 17.41 22.37
CA PHE A 264 53.09 18.83 22.49
C PHE A 264 53.29 19.24 23.95
N ALA A 265 52.44 18.77 24.87
CA ALA A 265 52.58 19.01 26.31
C ALA A 265 53.89 18.44 26.88
N VAL A 266 54.28 17.22 26.48
CA VAL A 266 55.55 16.61 26.88
C VAL A 266 56.75 17.45 26.41
N TYR A 267 56.70 17.98 25.18
CA TYR A 267 57.78 18.83 24.65
C TYR A 267 57.96 20.13 25.47
N GLN A 268 56.88 20.64 26.09
CA GLN A 268 56.94 21.83 26.96
C GLN A 268 57.62 21.58 28.32
N VAL A 269 57.80 20.32 28.73
CA VAL A 269 58.52 19.98 29.96
C VAL A 269 60.00 20.36 29.86
N MET A 270 60.60 20.26 28.67
CA MET A 270 62.02 20.59 28.45
C MET A 270 62.36 22.06 28.76
N PRO A 271 61.68 23.08 28.22
CA PRO A 271 61.95 24.48 28.57
C PRO A 271 61.64 24.79 30.03
N ILE A 272 60.63 24.16 30.65
CA ILE A 272 60.35 24.29 32.08
C ILE A 272 61.54 23.77 32.90
N TYR A 273 62.04 22.57 32.56
CA TYR A 273 63.17 21.95 33.23
C TYR A 273 64.45 22.77 33.07
N ILE A 274 64.77 23.22 31.85
CA ILE A 274 65.95 24.07 31.59
C ILE A 274 65.82 25.41 32.32
N GLY A 275 64.65 26.05 32.27
CA GLY A 275 64.40 27.31 32.96
C GLY A 275 64.49 27.20 34.48
N TYR A 276 63.98 26.09 35.04
CA TYR A 276 64.11 25.77 36.47
C TYR A 276 65.57 25.58 36.87
N ARG A 277 66.34 24.80 36.10
CA ARG A 277 67.76 24.58 36.37
C ARG A 277 68.56 25.89 36.32
N MET A 278 68.28 26.78 35.37
CA MET A 278 68.92 28.10 35.28
C MET A 278 68.58 29.04 36.46
N LEU A 279 67.45 28.83 37.12
CA LEU A 279 67.06 29.57 38.33
C LEU A 279 67.62 28.95 39.60
N ALA A 280 67.71 27.62 39.64
CA ALA A 280 68.25 26.84 40.75
C ALA A 280 69.79 26.93 40.87
N ASP A 281 70.49 27.35 39.81
CA ASP A 281 71.94 27.57 39.80
C ASP A 281 72.33 28.80 40.65
N LYS A 282 72.22 28.64 41.98
CA LYS A 282 73.21 29.16 42.92
C LYS A 282 74.34 28.13 42.93
N VAL A 283 75.55 28.60 42.61
CA VAL A 283 76.85 28.06 43.03
C VAL A 283 76.71 26.90 44.04
N VAL A 284 76.73 25.66 43.55
CA VAL A 284 77.19 24.54 44.37
C VAL A 284 78.67 24.38 44.03
N GLU A 285 79.48 25.34 44.51
CA GLU A 285 80.83 25.01 44.97
C GLU A 285 80.63 24.22 46.27
N GLY A 286 80.35 22.94 46.10
CA GLY A 286 80.14 21.97 47.17
C GLY A 286 80.34 20.62 46.51
N ASN A 287 81.51 20.04 46.74
CA ASN A 287 82.08 18.91 46.02
C ASN A 287 81.07 17.79 45.78
N ILE A 288 80.89 17.40 44.51
CA ILE A 288 80.21 16.17 44.12
C ILE A 288 80.86 14.94 44.81
N GLU A 289 82.15 15.05 45.17
CA GLU A 289 82.88 14.03 45.95
C GLU A 289 82.31 13.80 47.36
N GLU A 290 81.87 14.84 48.07
CA GLU A 290 81.41 14.71 49.47
C GLU A 290 80.07 13.95 49.55
N ARG A 291 79.20 14.14 48.55
CA ARG A 291 77.92 13.41 48.45
C ARG A 291 78.07 11.99 47.90
N LEU A 292 79.10 11.76 47.10
CA LEU A 292 79.41 10.42 46.60
C LEU A 292 80.07 9.55 47.67
N GLU A 293 80.87 10.14 48.59
CA GLU A 293 81.42 9.41 49.74
C GLU A 293 80.33 8.98 50.72
N GLU A 294 79.38 9.86 51.07
CA GLU A 294 78.23 9.50 51.93
C GLU A 294 77.37 8.37 51.32
N GLU A 295 77.04 8.43 50.02
CA GLU A 295 76.28 7.36 49.37
C GLU A 295 77.07 6.04 49.27
N ARG A 296 78.41 6.11 49.19
CA ARG A 296 79.26 4.90 49.09
C ARG A 296 79.37 4.20 50.44
N GLU A 297 79.45 4.94 51.54
CA GLU A 297 79.41 4.38 52.90
C GLU A 297 78.05 3.73 53.21
N GLU A 298 76.92 4.39 52.89
CA GLU A 298 75.59 3.80 53.06
C GLU A 298 75.40 2.54 52.20
N MET A 299 75.96 2.52 50.98
CA MET A 299 75.84 1.37 50.09
C MET A 299 76.73 0.20 50.55
N GLU A 300 77.94 0.47 51.06
CA GLU A 300 78.80 -0.56 51.67
C GLU A 300 78.16 -1.16 52.93
N GLU A 301 77.52 -0.35 53.78
CA GLU A 301 76.80 -0.86 54.97
C GLU A 301 75.62 -1.75 54.59
N ARG A 302 74.83 -1.35 53.57
CA ARG A 302 73.72 -2.15 53.05
C ARG A 302 74.15 -3.45 52.36
N VAL A 303 75.29 -3.44 51.69
CA VAL A 303 75.85 -4.67 51.08
C VAL A 303 76.32 -5.62 52.17
N LYS A 304 76.95 -5.11 53.23
CA LYS A 304 77.38 -5.92 54.37
C LYS A 304 76.21 -6.55 55.11
N GLU A 305 75.14 -5.78 55.34
CA GLU A 305 73.89 -6.28 55.93
C GLU A 305 73.18 -7.31 55.02
N ALA A 306 73.35 -7.20 53.70
CA ALA A 306 72.81 -8.16 52.73
C ALA A 306 73.65 -9.45 52.64
N GLU A 307 74.98 -9.36 52.77
CA GLU A 307 75.87 -10.53 52.87
C GLU A 307 75.61 -11.32 54.16
N GLU A 308 75.45 -10.64 55.29
CA GLU A 308 75.16 -11.27 56.58
C GLU A 308 73.81 -12.03 56.54
N ARG A 309 72.78 -11.43 55.94
CA ARG A 309 71.49 -12.11 55.68
C ARG A 309 71.59 -13.27 54.68
N ALA A 310 72.54 -13.22 53.75
CA ALA A 310 72.74 -14.29 52.78
C ALA A 310 73.49 -15.49 53.40
N GLU A 311 74.46 -15.25 54.27
CA GLU A 311 75.12 -16.31 55.06
C GLU A 311 74.13 -16.99 56.03
N GLU A 312 73.30 -16.23 56.74
CA GLU A 312 72.24 -16.81 57.60
C GLU A 312 71.25 -17.68 56.79
N ALA A 313 70.91 -17.28 55.57
CA ALA A 313 70.02 -18.04 54.70
C ALA A 313 70.69 -19.31 54.13
N GLU A 314 72.01 -19.29 53.88
CA GLU A 314 72.76 -20.47 53.45
C GLU A 314 72.93 -21.48 54.59
N GLU A 315 73.17 -21.00 55.81
CA GLU A 315 73.30 -21.85 57.00
C GLU A 315 71.95 -22.53 57.32
N ALA A 316 70.84 -21.80 57.28
CA ALA A 316 69.49 -22.36 57.43
C ALA A 316 69.14 -23.38 56.32
N ALA A 317 69.65 -23.18 55.10
CA ALA A 317 69.43 -24.11 53.99
C ALA A 317 70.27 -25.39 54.12
N LYS A 318 71.48 -25.31 54.69
CA LYS A 318 72.31 -26.48 55.02
C LYS A 318 71.69 -27.29 56.16
N ASP A 319 71.24 -26.66 57.22
CA ASP A 319 70.56 -27.34 58.34
C ASP A 319 69.29 -28.07 57.86
N ALA A 320 68.48 -27.42 57.00
CA ALA A 320 67.30 -28.07 56.41
C ALA A 320 67.65 -29.23 55.45
N ALA A 321 68.81 -29.17 54.79
CA ALA A 321 69.28 -30.22 53.89
C ALA A 321 69.86 -31.42 54.65
N ASP A 322 70.53 -31.20 55.77
CA ASP A 322 71.03 -32.27 56.66
C ASP A 322 69.89 -32.93 57.44
N ASP A 323 68.90 -32.18 57.93
CA ASP A 323 67.68 -32.73 58.54
C ASP A 323 66.89 -33.62 57.54
N ALA A 324 66.85 -33.22 56.26
CA ALA A 324 66.22 -34.03 55.21
C ALA A 324 67.03 -35.29 54.84
N ARG A 325 68.33 -35.30 55.11
CA ARG A 325 69.23 -36.44 54.86
C ARG A 325 69.12 -37.49 55.97
N ASP A 326 69.01 -37.05 57.22
CA ASP A 326 68.83 -37.91 58.39
C ASP A 326 67.43 -38.55 58.46
N ALA A 327 66.42 -37.95 57.81
CA ALA A 327 65.08 -38.54 57.69
C ALA A 327 64.97 -39.71 56.70
N VAL A 328 66.02 -39.99 55.90
CA VAL A 328 66.03 -41.00 54.82
C VAL A 328 67.04 -42.14 55.07
N SER A 329 67.70 -42.18 56.24
CA SER A 329 68.55 -43.31 56.70
C SER A 329 67.98 -43.98 57.94
#